data_AF-A0A2A9NKN8-F1
#
_entry.id   AF-A0A2A9NKN8-F1
#
_cell.length_a   1.000
_cell.length_b   1.000
_cell.length_c   1.000
_cell.angle_alpha   90.00
_cell.angle_beta   90.00
_cell.angle_gamma   90.00
#
_symmetry.space_group_name_H-M   'P 1'
#
loop_
_entity.id
_entity.type
_entity.pdbx_description
1 polymer ?
#
loop_
_entity_poly.entity_id
_entity_poly.type
_entity_poly.pdbx_seq_one_letter_code
_entity_poly.pdbx_strand_id
1 'polypeptide(L)' 'MLTTFPTPVLAVAADAVRDLDGREALSSLWTLFTKCKESLQDGRRLENISWRLWYREMMTA' A
#
# COMPACT_ATOMS: atom_id res chain seq x y z
N MET A 1 1.77 -12.28 14.99
CA MET A 1 2.80 -12.18 13.92
C MET A 1 2.18 -12.73 12.65
N LEU A 2 2.21 -11.98 11.54
CA LEU A 2 1.79 -12.53 10.26
C LEU A 2 2.90 -13.47 9.78
N THR A 3 2.53 -14.70 9.48
CA THR A 3 3.43 -15.72 8.99
C THR A 3 3.98 -15.31 7.63
N THR A 4 5.29 -15.37 7.44
CA THR A 4 5.88 -15.23 6.11
C THR A 4 5.44 -16.43 5.27
N PHE A 5 4.67 -16.17 4.21
CA PHE A 5 4.23 -17.21 3.29
C PHE A 5 5.29 -17.46 2.22
N PRO A 6 5.50 -18.70 1.77
CA PRO A 6 6.47 -19.01 0.72
C PRO A 6 6.11 -18.36 -0.64
N THR A 7 4.84 -18.04 -0.83
CA THR A 7 4.31 -17.30 -1.99
C THR A 7 3.35 -16.22 -1.52
N PRO A 8 3.21 -15.10 -2.26
CA PRO A 8 2.22 -14.08 -1.92
C PRO A 8 0.80 -14.67 -1.96
N VAL A 9 0.01 -14.34 -0.93
CA VAL A 9 -1.39 -14.77 -0.78
C VAL A 9 -2.34 -13.79 -1.48
N LEU A 10 -1.98 -12.51 -1.50
CA LEU A 10 -2.76 -11.42 -2.07
C LEU A 10 -1.98 -10.71 -3.17
N ALA A 11 -2.68 -10.22 -4.19
CA ALA A 11 -2.14 -9.33 -5.21
C ALA A 11 -3.06 -8.11 -5.37
N VAL A 12 -2.48 -6.97 -5.71
CA VAL A 12 -3.21 -5.71 -5.88
C VAL A 12 -3.53 -5.51 -7.36
N ALA A 13 -4.80 -5.25 -7.67
CA ALA A 13 -5.22 -4.84 -9.01
C ALA A 13 -4.83 -3.37 -9.23
N ALA A 14 -3.70 -3.13 -9.91
CA ALA A 14 -3.16 -1.79 -10.13
C ALA A 14 -4.15 -0.85 -10.84
N ASP A 15 -4.95 -1.37 -11.78
CA ASP A 15 -5.96 -0.60 -12.50
C ASP A 15 -7.05 -0.07 -11.54
N ALA A 16 -7.48 -0.88 -10.56
CA ALA A 16 -8.46 -0.45 -9.58
C ALA A 16 -7.89 0.56 -8.57
N VAL A 17 -6.59 0.47 -8.26
CA VAL A 17 -5.91 1.43 -7.38
C VAL A 17 -5.80 2.81 -8.02
N ARG A 18 -5.62 2.88 -9.35
CA ARG A 18 -5.55 4.14 -10.09
C ARG A 18 -6.83 4.96 -9.95
N ASP A 19 -7.97 4.30 -9.83
CA ASP A 19 -9.28 4.92 -9.76
C ASP A 19 -9.67 5.29 -8.30
N LEU A 20 -8.80 5.03 -7.32
CA LEU A 20 -8.98 5.49 -5.94
C LEU A 20 -8.76 6.99 -5.86
N ASP A 21 -9.77 7.71 -5.38
CA ASP A 21 -9.74 9.14 -5.14
C ASP A 21 -10.06 9.46 -3.66
N GLY A 22 -9.68 10.64 -3.22
CA GLY A 22 -9.90 11.15 -1.87
C GLY A 22 -8.62 11.39 -1.08
N ARG A 23 -8.68 12.41 -0.21
CA ARG A 23 -7.56 12.91 0.60
C ARG A 23 -6.86 11.85 1.46
N GLU A 24 -7.59 10.80 1.84
CA GLU A 24 -7.10 9.72 2.71
C GLU A 24 -6.74 8.44 1.94
N ALA A 25 -6.78 8.43 0.61
CA ALA A 25 -6.52 7.22 -0.17
C ALA A 25 -5.10 6.69 0.09
N LEU A 26 -4.09 7.56 0.04
CA LEU A 26 -2.69 7.15 0.25
C LEU A 26 -2.38 6.78 1.71
N SER A 27 -2.93 7.50 2.69
CA SER A 27 -2.77 7.18 4.12
C SER A 27 -3.41 5.84 4.48
N SER A 28 -4.57 5.56 3.89
CA SER A 28 -5.30 4.29 4.06
C SER A 28 -4.59 3.12 3.39
N LEU A 29 -4.10 3.30 2.15
CA LEU A 29 -3.30 2.29 1.45
C LEU A 29 -2.01 1.97 2.20
N TRP A 30 -1.29 2.99 2.67
CA TRP A 30 -0.09 2.79 3.47
C TRP A 30 -0.40 1.99 4.74
N THR A 31 -1.44 2.38 5.49
CA THR A 31 -1.89 1.66 6.70
C THR A 31 -2.21 0.19 6.40
N LEU A 32 -2.91 -0.08 5.29
CA LEU A 32 -3.24 -1.43 4.85
C LEU A 32 -1.98 -2.23 4.52
N PHE A 33 -1.10 -1.69 3.69
CA PHE A 33 0.13 -2.38 3.28
C PHE A 33 1.09 -2.62 4.44
N THR A 34 1.23 -1.70 5.38
CA THR A 34 2.03 -1.94 6.60
C THR A 34 1.53 -3.18 7.36
N LYS A 35 0.20 -3.41 7.37
CA LYS A 35 -0.38 -4.58 8.01
C LYS A 35 -0.22 -5.84 7.18
N CYS A 36 -0.30 -5.82 5.85
CA CYS A 36 -0.35 -7.05 5.05
C CYS A 36 0.87 -7.31 4.14
N LYS A 37 1.92 -6.49 4.19
CA LYS A 37 3.08 -6.55 3.28
C LYS A 37 3.77 -7.91 3.15
N GLU A 38 3.76 -8.73 4.20
CA GLU A 38 4.39 -10.06 4.19
C GLU A 38 3.53 -11.12 3.47
N SER A 39 2.26 -10.82 3.22
CA SER A 39 1.33 -11.71 2.52
C SER A 39 0.96 -11.20 1.12
N LEU A 40 1.44 -10.02 0.75
CA LEU A 40 1.02 -9.30 -0.45
C LEU A 40 2.16 -9.28 -1.48
N GLN A 41 1.83 -9.55 -2.74
CA GLN A 41 2.76 -9.44 -3.85
C GLN A 41 3.34 -8.03 -3.89
N ASP A 42 4.67 -7.91 -3.84
CA ASP A 42 5.36 -6.62 -3.77
C ASP A 42 5.00 -5.76 -2.55
N GLY A 43 4.49 -6.35 -1.47
CA GLY A 43 3.91 -5.62 -0.34
C GLY A 43 4.82 -4.57 0.29
N ARG A 44 6.12 -4.84 0.45
CA ARG A 44 7.09 -3.85 0.96
C ARG A 44 7.28 -2.66 0.00
N ARG A 45 7.23 -2.91 -1.31
CA ARG A 45 7.33 -1.86 -2.33
C ARG A 45 6.07 -0.99 -2.32
N LEU A 46 4.90 -1.62 -2.17
CA LEU A 46 3.61 -0.95 -2.09
C LEU A 46 3.45 -0.13 -0.79
N GLU A 47 3.90 -0.64 0.35
CA GLU A 47 4.02 0.13 1.59
C GLU A 47 4.89 1.37 1.39
N ASN A 48 6.09 1.20 0.81
CA ASN A 48 7.04 2.29 0.63
C ASN A 48 6.52 3.39 -0.30
N ILE A 49 5.95 3.01 -1.45
CA ILE A 49 5.45 4.00 -2.42
C ILE A 49 4.25 4.76 -1.86
N SER A 50 3.34 4.08 -1.16
CA SER A 50 2.17 4.73 -0.54
C SER A 50 2.58 5.76 0.51
N TRP A 51 3.57 5.43 1.36
CA TRP A 51 4.16 6.37 2.30
C TRP A 51 4.78 7.59 1.61
N ARG A 52 5.61 7.37 0.57
CA ARG A 52 6.31 8.46 -0.12
C ARG A 52 5.37 9.40 -0.84
N LEU A 53 4.33 8.86 -1.48
CA LEU A 53 3.31 9.65 -2.14
C LEU A 53 2.48 10.43 -1.11
N TRP A 54 2.06 9.78 -0.02
CA TRP A 54 1.30 10.45 1.03
C TRP A 54 2.11 11.60 1.67
N TYR A 55 3.37 11.34 2.02
CA TYR A 55 4.26 12.37 2.55
C TYR A 55 4.41 13.55 1.59
N ARG A 56 4.55 13.27 0.29
CA ARG A 56 4.60 14.33 -0.72
C ARG A 56 3.32 15.15 -0.74
N GLU A 57 2.15 14.51 -0.70
CA GLU A 57 0.86 15.20 -0.66
C GLU A 57 0.73 16.10 0.57
N MET A 58 1.12 15.61 1.76
CA MET A 58 1.14 16.38 3.01
C MET A 58 2.06 17.60 2.95
N MET A 59 3.16 17.54 2.19
CA MET A 59 4.10 18.66 2.04
C MET A 59 3.65 19.69 0.99
N THR A 60 2.68 19.33 0.14
CA THR A 60 2.10 20.22 -0.88
C THR A 60 0.75 20.82 -0.48
N ALA A 61 0.12 20.29 0.57
CA ALA A 61 -1.13 20.78 1.14
C ALA A 61 -0.89 21.89 2.17
#